data_AF-A0A1Q3AEW2-F1
#
_entry.id   AF-A0A1Q3AEW2-F1
#
_cell.length_a   1.000
_cell.length_b   1.000
_cell.length_c   1.000
_cell.angle_alpha   90.00
_cell.angle_beta   90.00
_cell.angle_gamma   90.00
#
_symmetry.space_group_name_H-M   'P 1'
#
loop_
_entity.id
_entity.type
_entity.pdbx_description
1 polymer ?
#
loop_
_entity_poly.entity_id
_entity_poly.type
_entity_poly.pdbx_seq_one_letter_code
_entity_poly.pdbx_strand_id
1 'polypeptide(L)'
;MGKGAAKYGFKSGVLPTARSILKNPTIRQETLLKEAKAHKPKGPNGVGYAEGVLHPKGSHRESLPVTFIDVERLIQNTVASPQNVTPVNSKQQEQKLRKAELRRQYLADAFRKEEERLLKREELIKKREQLLEQQKQKEVALLDRTKSSDLTIPTLERILEEPLMRQRTDEEKQLLDMKRQYNRDLVEFRAKERKLEKLVELYHIADEFIVTEKQLTQKVEEAFNNEGSDVLRTKLSMGVSRIRSRNEGNIGDALFGTVASGEHVGMPIVKEFLSGEMEDFANEVEAKNKQVMDEKKNNVDTIL
;
A
#
# COMPACT_ATOMS: atom_id res chain seq x y z
N MET A 1 20.45 2.82 50.57
CA MET A 1 21.18 2.67 49.30
C MET A 1 20.41 3.35 48.19
N GLY A 2 21.06 4.09 47.30
CA GLY A 2 20.36 4.85 46.25
C GLY A 2 19.73 3.94 45.19
N LYS A 3 18.50 4.25 44.75
CA LYS A 3 17.73 3.50 43.73
C LYS A 3 18.50 3.24 42.42
N GLY A 4 19.48 4.09 42.08
CA GLY A 4 20.30 3.97 40.86
C GLY A 4 21.52 3.05 40.96
N ALA A 5 21.89 2.58 42.16
CA ALA A 5 23.14 1.81 42.35
C ALA A 5 23.10 0.43 41.67
N ALA A 6 21.92 -0.17 41.50
CA ALA A 6 21.75 -1.47 40.86
C ALA A 6 22.27 -1.49 39.41
N LYS A 7 22.16 -0.36 38.67
CA LYS A 7 22.68 -0.24 37.29
C LYS A 7 24.21 -0.42 37.22
N TYR A 8 24.91 -0.13 38.31
CA TYR A 8 26.37 -0.16 38.40
C TYR A 8 26.87 -1.30 39.30
N GLY A 9 26.07 -2.35 39.49
CA GLY A 9 26.41 -3.50 40.32
C GLY A 9 26.44 -3.20 41.82
N PHE A 10 25.51 -2.35 42.29
CA PHE A 10 25.35 -1.95 43.70
C PHE A 10 26.56 -1.24 44.32
N LYS A 11 27.45 -0.69 43.49
CA LYS A 11 28.59 0.11 43.96
C LYS A 11 28.14 1.53 44.30
N SER A 12 28.41 1.98 45.53
CA SER A 12 28.17 3.35 45.98
C SER A 12 29.36 4.24 45.62
N GLY A 13 29.11 5.34 44.89
CA GLY A 13 30.15 6.27 44.44
C GLY A 13 30.56 6.06 42.98
N VAL A 14 31.14 7.10 42.37
CA VAL A 14 31.56 7.09 40.97
C VAL A 14 33.06 7.37 40.92
N LEU A 15 33.83 6.46 40.31
CA LEU A 15 35.23 6.70 39.99
C LEU A 15 35.33 7.57 38.73
N PRO A 16 36.36 8.44 38.61
CA PRO A 16 36.61 9.15 37.37
C PRO A 16 36.88 8.14 36.23
N THR A 17 36.53 8.54 35.01
CA THR A 17 36.74 7.69 33.83
C THR A 17 38.22 7.38 33.64
N ALA A 18 38.56 6.10 33.47
CA ALA A 18 39.94 5.68 33.22
C ALA A 18 40.48 6.35 31.94
N ARG A 19 41.56 7.12 32.07
CA ARG A 19 42.19 7.81 30.94
C ARG A 19 42.94 6.79 30.08
N SER A 20 42.57 6.69 28.80
CA SER A 20 43.28 5.83 27.84
C SER A 20 44.74 6.24 27.68
N ILE A 21 45.66 5.26 27.58
CA ILE A 21 47.09 5.52 27.36
C ILE A 21 47.31 5.97 25.91
N LEU A 22 46.84 5.16 24.95
CA LEU A 22 46.80 5.50 23.52
C LEU A 22 45.47 6.21 23.22
N LYS A 23 45.54 7.37 22.56
CA LYS A 23 44.36 8.23 22.28
C LYS A 23 43.65 7.90 20.98
N ASN A 24 44.42 7.44 19.99
CA ASN A 24 43.93 7.04 18.68
C ASN A 24 44.25 5.55 18.46
N PRO A 25 43.55 4.88 17.53
CA PRO A 25 43.86 3.50 17.18
C PRO A 25 45.27 3.36 16.61
N THR A 26 45.87 2.18 16.77
CA THR A 26 47.20 1.88 16.24
C THR A 26 47.14 1.26 14.85
N ILE A 27 48.23 1.36 14.09
CA ILE A 27 48.33 0.77 12.75
C ILE A 27 48.18 -0.76 12.80
N ARG A 28 48.60 -1.41 13.90
CA ARG A 28 48.49 -2.87 14.08
C ARG A 28 47.04 -3.36 14.25
N GLN A 29 46.09 -2.46 14.56
CA GLN A 29 44.67 -2.80 14.63
C GLN A 29 44.07 -2.87 13.22
N GLU A 30 44.34 -3.97 12.52
CA GLU A 30 43.99 -4.14 11.11
C GLU A 30 42.49 -4.02 10.82
N THR A 31 41.62 -4.47 11.73
CA THR A 31 40.16 -4.42 11.55
C THR A 31 39.67 -2.99 11.44
N LEU A 32 40.01 -2.16 12.42
CA LEU A 32 39.68 -0.74 12.42
C LEU A 32 40.29 -0.01 11.22
N LEU A 33 41.50 -0.41 10.81
CA LEU A 33 42.16 0.15 9.63
C LEU A 33 41.44 -0.23 8.33
N LYS A 34 40.99 -1.48 8.21
CA LYS A 34 40.20 -1.97 7.07
C LYS A 34 38.82 -1.28 7.02
N GLU A 35 38.15 -1.15 8.16
CA GLU A 35 36.87 -0.45 8.29
C GLU A 35 36.97 1.04 7.93
N ALA A 36 38.02 1.72 8.42
CA ALA A 36 38.23 3.14 8.11
C ALA A 36 38.51 3.40 6.63
N LYS A 37 39.12 2.43 5.93
CA LYS A 37 39.40 2.49 4.48
C LYS A 37 38.26 1.94 3.62
N ALA A 38 37.28 1.27 4.21
CA ALA A 38 36.16 0.69 3.47
C ALA A 38 35.30 1.80 2.83
N HIS A 39 34.70 1.47 1.69
CA HIS A 39 33.77 2.38 1.04
C HIS A 39 32.55 2.61 1.95
N LYS A 40 32.20 3.88 2.16
CA LYS A 40 31.06 4.23 3.02
C LYS A 40 29.75 3.92 2.27
N PRO A 41 28.79 3.24 2.92
CA PRO A 41 27.53 2.90 2.28
C PRO A 41 26.75 4.17 1.88
N LYS A 42 25.94 4.04 0.82
CA LYS A 42 25.01 5.07 0.33
C LYS A 42 23.57 4.54 0.47
N GLY A 43 22.59 5.44 0.49
CA GLY A 43 21.16 5.08 0.62
C GLY A 43 20.61 5.34 2.04
N PRO A 44 19.62 4.56 2.52
CA PRO A 44 18.88 4.86 3.75
C PRO A 44 19.77 4.80 5.01
N ASN A 45 20.75 3.89 5.03
CA ASN A 45 21.76 3.78 6.10
C ASN A 45 23.11 4.37 5.67
N GLY A 46 23.08 5.32 4.74
CA GLY A 46 24.29 5.88 4.13
C GLY A 46 25.02 6.89 5.02
N VAL A 47 26.32 7.04 4.79
CA VAL A 47 27.16 8.04 5.49
C VAL A 47 27.73 9.05 4.49
N GLY A 48 27.60 10.34 4.83
CA GLY A 48 28.08 11.47 4.02
C GLY A 48 27.13 11.88 2.89
N TYR A 49 27.60 12.76 2.01
CA TYR A 49 26.80 13.25 0.89
C TYR A 49 26.60 12.17 -0.19
N ALA A 50 25.40 12.14 -0.77
CA ALA A 50 25.08 11.33 -1.94
C ALA A 50 25.83 11.84 -3.18
N GLU A 51 26.03 10.97 -4.17
CA GLU A 51 26.67 11.32 -5.43
C GLU A 51 25.84 12.41 -6.16
N GLY A 52 26.51 13.38 -6.79
CA GLY A 52 25.85 14.51 -7.46
C GLY A 52 25.27 15.60 -6.54
N VAL A 53 25.04 15.30 -5.26
CA VAL A 53 24.54 16.32 -4.30
C VAL A 53 25.70 17.22 -3.87
N LEU A 54 25.50 18.54 -4.01
CA LEU A 54 26.45 19.54 -3.57
C LEU A 54 26.48 19.63 -2.03
N HIS A 55 27.66 19.93 -1.50
CA HIS A 55 27.88 20.19 -0.07
C HIS A 55 27.94 21.71 0.14
N PRO A 56 27.61 22.21 1.34
CA PRO A 56 27.56 23.65 1.59
C PRO A 56 28.93 24.31 1.46
N LYS A 57 28.94 25.54 0.94
CA LYS A 57 30.15 26.32 0.70
C LYS A 57 30.89 26.57 2.02
N GLY A 58 32.17 26.23 2.08
CA GLY A 58 33.02 26.41 3.27
C GLY A 58 33.04 25.21 4.23
N SER A 59 32.26 24.16 3.96
CA SER A 59 32.37 22.88 4.64
C SER A 59 33.22 21.87 3.85
N HIS A 60 33.77 20.87 4.53
CA HIS A 60 34.33 19.70 3.86
C HIS A 60 33.24 18.68 3.57
N ARG A 61 33.23 18.13 2.34
CA ARG A 61 32.31 17.06 1.93
C ARG A 61 32.55 15.76 2.70
N GLU A 62 33.81 15.46 2.99
CA GLU A 62 34.24 14.24 3.65
C GLU A 62 34.65 14.52 5.10
N SER A 63 34.38 13.56 5.98
CA SER A 63 34.88 13.58 7.35
C SER A 63 36.41 13.46 7.34
N LEU A 64 37.07 14.17 8.25
CA LEU A 64 38.51 14.05 8.45
C LEU A 64 38.92 12.58 8.65
N PRO A 65 40.00 12.12 8.00
CA PRO A 65 40.48 10.75 8.15
C PRO A 65 40.98 10.52 9.58
N VAL A 66 40.73 9.32 10.10
CA VAL A 66 41.24 8.91 11.41
C VAL A 66 42.74 8.73 11.34
N THR A 67 43.48 9.39 12.24
CA THR A 67 44.94 9.27 12.33
C THR A 67 45.32 8.01 13.10
N PHE A 68 45.91 7.02 12.41
CA PHE A 68 46.45 5.82 13.06
C PHE A 68 47.85 6.06 13.60
N ILE A 69 48.08 5.65 14.84
CA ILE A 69 49.37 5.81 15.52
C ILE A 69 50.29 4.63 15.19
N ASP A 70 51.51 4.94 14.73
CA ASP A 70 52.63 4.00 14.80
C ASP A 70 53.29 4.13 16.17
N VAL A 71 53.16 3.08 17.00
CA VAL A 71 53.60 3.10 18.39
C VAL A 71 55.11 3.31 18.50
N GLU A 72 55.91 2.71 17.62
CA GLU A 72 57.37 2.84 17.69
C GLU A 72 57.82 4.25 17.28
N ARG A 73 57.17 4.86 16.27
CA ARG A 73 57.43 6.27 15.93
C ARG A 73 57.01 7.22 17.04
N LEU A 74 55.89 6.92 17.70
CA LEU A 74 55.42 7.72 18.83
C LEU A 74 56.42 7.63 20.00
N ILE A 75 56.94 6.44 20.30
CA ILE A 75 57.99 6.24 21.30
C ILE A 75 59.24 7.05 20.92
N GLN A 76 59.71 6.96 19.67
CA GLN A 76 60.88 7.73 19.21
C GLN A 76 60.70 9.24 19.41
N ASN A 77 59.51 9.77 19.11
CA ASN A 77 59.23 11.20 19.21
C ASN A 77 59.04 11.68 20.66
N THR A 78 58.43 10.87 21.52
CA THR A 78 58.09 11.26 22.90
C THR A 78 59.18 10.89 23.91
N VAL A 79 59.90 9.82 23.64
CA VAL A 79 60.90 9.17 24.51
C VAL A 79 62.25 9.15 23.78
N ALA A 80 62.62 10.29 23.18
CA ALA A 80 63.91 10.42 22.51
C ALA A 80 65.08 10.17 23.48
N SER A 81 66.06 9.38 23.04
CA SER A 81 67.33 9.24 23.75
C SER A 81 68.11 10.56 23.69
N PRO A 82 68.90 10.89 24.73
CA PRO A 82 69.71 12.10 24.70
C PRO A 82 70.72 12.02 23.55
N GLN A 83 70.75 13.04 22.70
CA GLN A 83 71.66 13.09 21.55
C GLN A 83 73.13 13.17 21.97
N ASN A 84 73.40 13.87 23.08
CA ASN A 84 74.74 13.98 23.67
C ASN A 84 74.70 13.43 25.10
N VAL A 85 75.43 12.34 25.33
CA VAL A 85 75.65 11.79 26.67
C VAL A 85 76.80 12.57 27.31
N THR A 86 76.51 13.77 27.82
CA THR A 86 77.52 14.55 28.53
C THR A 86 77.93 13.85 29.82
N PRO A 87 79.23 13.81 30.17
CA PRO A 87 79.67 13.23 31.44
C PRO A 87 79.01 13.97 32.61
N VAL A 88 78.51 13.19 33.56
CA VAL A 88 77.76 13.71 34.71
C VAL A 88 78.74 14.27 35.73
N ASN A 89 78.71 15.58 35.94
CA ASN A 89 79.68 16.26 36.81
C ASN A 89 79.20 16.41 38.26
N SER A 90 77.91 16.13 38.54
CA SER A 90 77.32 16.29 39.88
C SER A 90 76.31 15.18 40.20
N LYS A 91 76.26 14.76 41.47
CA LYS A 91 75.28 13.77 41.99
C LYS A 91 73.82 14.17 41.68
N GLN A 92 73.52 15.46 41.65
CA GLN A 92 72.18 15.94 41.29
C GLN A 92 71.85 15.73 39.81
N GLN A 93 72.84 15.89 38.92
CA GLN A 93 72.69 15.62 37.50
C GLN A 93 72.50 14.12 37.26
N GLU A 94 73.21 13.27 38.00
CA GLU A 94 73.06 11.81 37.96
C GLU A 94 71.63 11.37 38.32
N GLN A 95 71.07 11.93 39.40
CA GLN A 95 69.70 11.63 39.81
C GLN A 95 68.67 12.10 38.78
N LYS A 96 68.87 13.27 38.15
CA LYS A 96 67.99 13.76 37.08
C LYS A 96 68.03 12.86 35.85
N LEU A 97 69.24 12.41 35.48
CA LEU A 97 69.45 11.51 34.35
C LEU A 97 68.77 10.15 34.62
N ARG A 98 68.99 9.54 35.80
CA ARG A 98 68.32 8.29 36.21
C ARG A 98 66.80 8.42 36.21
N LYS A 99 66.25 9.52 36.74
CA LYS A 99 64.80 9.79 36.71
C LYS A 99 64.28 9.91 35.28
N ALA A 100 65.03 10.55 34.39
CA ALA A 100 64.66 10.69 32.99
C ALA A 100 64.68 9.33 32.27
N GLU A 101 65.71 8.52 32.49
CA GLU A 101 65.79 7.15 31.96
C GLU A 101 64.63 6.29 32.43
N LEU A 102 64.32 6.31 33.72
CA LEU A 102 63.21 5.55 34.29
C LEU A 102 61.86 6.00 33.72
N ARG A 103 61.63 7.31 33.56
CA ARG A 103 60.41 7.81 32.89
C ARG A 103 60.33 7.35 31.45
N ARG A 104 61.45 7.40 30.71
CA ARG A 104 61.52 6.91 29.33
C ARG A 104 61.17 5.43 29.24
N GLN A 105 61.78 4.60 30.09
CA GLN A 105 61.52 3.16 30.14
C GLN A 105 60.05 2.86 30.43
N TYR A 106 59.47 3.41 31.50
CA TYR A 106 58.07 3.13 31.83
C TYR A 106 57.08 3.64 30.79
N LEU A 107 57.36 4.77 30.15
CA LEU A 107 56.50 5.34 29.12
C LEU A 107 56.54 4.47 27.84
N ALA A 108 57.74 4.07 27.40
CA ALA A 108 57.89 3.17 26.26
C ALA A 108 57.22 1.81 26.52
N ASP A 109 57.41 1.23 27.70
CA ASP A 109 56.78 -0.02 28.11
C ASP A 109 55.25 0.11 28.18
N ALA A 110 54.73 1.23 28.67
CA ALA A 110 53.30 1.47 28.76
C ALA A 110 52.64 1.51 27.37
N PHE A 111 53.28 2.13 26.38
CA PHE A 111 52.74 2.16 25.01
C PHE A 111 52.77 0.79 24.34
N ARG A 112 53.87 0.04 24.47
CA ARG A 112 53.98 -1.32 23.90
C ARG A 112 52.96 -2.27 24.53
N LYS A 113 52.85 -2.26 25.86
CA LYS A 113 51.88 -3.10 26.58
C LYS A 113 50.43 -2.73 26.29
N GLU A 114 50.13 -1.44 26.12
CA GLU A 114 48.76 -1.04 25.78
C GLU A 114 48.39 -1.50 24.36
N GLU A 115 49.29 -1.41 23.39
CA GLU A 115 49.05 -1.95 22.04
C GLU A 115 48.78 -3.46 22.09
N GLU A 116 49.64 -4.24 22.77
CA GLU A 116 49.43 -5.68 22.93
C GLU A 116 48.10 -6.00 23.63
N ARG A 117 47.73 -5.22 24.65
CA ARG A 117 46.47 -5.40 25.37
C ARG A 117 45.27 -5.17 24.44
N LEU A 118 45.33 -4.16 23.57
CA LEU A 118 44.27 -3.87 22.61
C LEU A 118 44.11 -5.01 21.59
N LEU A 119 45.22 -5.53 21.06
CA LEU A 119 45.21 -6.67 20.13
C LEU A 119 44.64 -7.94 20.80
N LYS A 120 45.12 -8.27 22.00
CA LYS A 120 44.60 -9.42 22.79
C LYS A 120 43.10 -9.27 23.07
N ARG A 121 42.63 -8.05 23.37
CA ARG A 121 41.20 -7.79 23.60
C ARG A 121 40.37 -8.05 22.35
N GLU A 122 40.85 -7.61 21.20
CA GLU A 122 40.18 -7.84 19.92
C GLU A 122 40.08 -9.33 19.60
N GLU A 123 41.16 -10.08 19.77
CA GLU A 123 41.17 -11.54 19.60
C GLU A 123 40.16 -12.24 20.53
N LEU A 124 40.07 -11.81 21.79
CA LEU A 124 39.11 -12.37 22.74
C LEU A 124 37.66 -12.07 22.35
N ILE A 125 37.39 -10.88 21.81
CA ILE A 125 36.06 -10.51 21.32
C ILE A 125 35.68 -11.41 20.13
N LYS A 126 36.56 -11.53 19.13
CA LYS A 126 36.33 -12.38 17.96
C LYS A 126 36.11 -13.84 18.33
N LYS A 127 36.93 -14.39 19.24
CA LYS A 127 36.75 -15.76 19.75
C LYS A 127 35.40 -15.93 20.44
N ARG A 128 34.97 -14.94 21.22
CA ARG A 128 33.67 -14.98 21.90
C ARG A 128 32.49 -14.90 20.93
N GLU A 129 32.58 -14.05 19.91
CA GLU A 129 31.56 -13.93 18.87
C GLU A 129 31.41 -15.25 18.10
N GLN A 130 32.52 -15.86 17.68
CA GLN A 130 32.51 -17.17 17.04
C GLN A 130 31.90 -18.26 17.93
N LEU A 131 32.25 -18.29 19.22
CA LEU A 131 31.65 -19.25 20.16
C LEU A 131 30.13 -19.02 20.32
N LEU A 132 29.68 -17.78 20.37
CA LEU A 132 28.26 -17.45 20.46
C LEU A 132 27.51 -17.84 19.18
N GLU A 133 28.09 -17.61 18.01
CA GLU A 133 27.51 -18.03 16.73
C GLU A 133 27.42 -19.56 16.65
N GLN A 134 28.47 -20.27 17.06
CA GLN A 134 28.44 -21.73 17.13
C GLN A 134 27.40 -22.25 18.13
N GLN A 135 27.23 -21.58 19.28
CA GLN A 135 26.19 -21.93 20.24
C GLN A 135 24.80 -21.72 19.64
N LYS A 136 24.55 -20.57 19.02
CA LYS A 136 23.27 -20.29 18.33
C LYS A 136 22.98 -21.31 17.23
N GLN A 137 23.97 -21.65 16.41
CA GLN A 137 23.81 -22.66 15.36
C GLN A 137 23.50 -24.04 15.94
N LYS A 138 24.16 -24.42 17.06
CA LYS A 138 23.84 -25.67 17.77
C LYS A 138 22.44 -25.65 18.37
N GLU A 139 22.01 -24.53 18.95
CA GLU A 139 20.66 -24.36 19.48
C GLU A 139 19.61 -24.49 18.37
N VAL A 140 19.79 -23.79 17.25
CA VAL A 140 18.92 -23.90 16.07
C VAL A 140 18.90 -25.35 15.56
N ALA A 141 20.08 -25.98 15.39
CA ALA A 141 20.16 -27.37 14.95
C ALA A 141 19.55 -28.37 15.95
N LEU A 142 19.46 -28.04 17.24
CA LEU A 142 18.77 -28.86 18.24
C LEU A 142 17.25 -28.64 18.19
N LEU A 143 16.80 -27.44 17.84
CA LEU A 143 15.39 -27.13 17.64
C LEU A 143 14.84 -27.74 16.34
N ASP A 144 15.65 -27.76 15.28
CA ASP A 144 15.29 -28.31 13.97
C ASP A 144 15.26 -29.85 13.93
N ARG A 145 15.84 -30.52 14.94
CA ARG A 145 15.75 -31.98 15.05
C ARG A 145 14.31 -32.39 15.33
N THR A 146 13.77 -33.21 14.44
CA THR A 146 12.45 -33.83 14.62
C THR A 146 12.43 -34.68 15.89
N LYS A 147 11.46 -34.40 16.76
CA LYS A 147 11.25 -35.14 18.01
C LYS A 147 10.07 -36.08 17.83
N SER A 148 10.10 -37.22 18.53
CA SER A 148 8.94 -38.12 18.60
C SER A 148 7.70 -37.44 19.20
N SER A 149 7.89 -36.41 20.02
CA SER A 149 6.82 -35.57 20.57
C SER A 149 6.17 -34.64 19.54
N ASP A 150 6.78 -34.39 18.38
CA ASP A 150 6.20 -33.45 17.40
C ASP A 150 4.93 -34.00 16.76
N LEU A 151 4.78 -35.34 16.74
CA LEU A 151 3.58 -36.04 16.27
C LEU A 151 2.36 -35.85 17.20
N THR A 152 2.55 -35.35 18.43
CA THR A 152 1.43 -35.02 19.33
C THR A 152 0.92 -33.59 19.14
N ILE A 153 1.65 -32.76 18.40
CA ILE A 153 1.25 -31.41 18.04
C ILE A 153 0.38 -31.50 16.78
N PRO A 154 -0.85 -30.95 16.76
CA PRO A 154 -1.67 -30.98 15.56
C PRO A 154 -1.01 -30.15 14.46
N THR A 155 -0.78 -30.77 13.29
CA THR A 155 -0.17 -30.10 12.13
C THR A 155 -1.24 -29.68 11.13
N LEU A 156 -1.12 -28.45 10.62
CA LEU A 156 -1.95 -27.90 9.54
C LEU A 156 -1.06 -27.56 8.33
N GLU A 157 -0.07 -28.41 8.04
CA GLU A 157 0.97 -28.19 7.02
C GLU A 157 0.37 -27.81 5.67
N ARG A 158 -0.62 -28.59 5.20
CA ARG A 158 -1.29 -28.33 3.93
C ARG A 158 -1.94 -26.94 3.84
N ILE A 159 -2.54 -26.45 4.93
CA ILE A 159 -3.18 -25.12 4.94
C ILE A 159 -2.13 -24.00 4.97
N LEU A 160 -1.00 -24.25 5.64
CA LEU A 160 0.11 -23.29 5.73
C LEU A 160 0.93 -23.21 4.43
N GLU A 161 1.02 -24.32 3.69
CA GLU A 161 1.69 -24.39 2.39
C GLU A 161 0.86 -23.77 1.26
N GLU A 162 -0.46 -23.79 1.39
CA GLU A 162 -1.35 -23.17 0.40
C GLU A 162 -1.18 -21.62 0.40
N PRO A 163 -1.05 -20.98 -0.77
CA PRO A 163 -0.92 -19.54 -0.83
C PRO A 163 -2.19 -18.87 -0.30
N LEU A 164 -2.04 -17.86 0.56
CA LEU A 164 -3.17 -17.14 1.16
C LEU A 164 -4.16 -16.58 0.12
N MET A 165 -3.68 -16.28 -1.10
CA MET A 165 -4.52 -15.88 -2.21
C MET A 165 -4.06 -16.53 -3.51
N ARG A 166 -5.02 -17.11 -4.24
CA ARG A 166 -4.83 -17.49 -5.64
C ARG A 166 -4.93 -16.25 -6.51
N GLN A 167 -3.87 -15.95 -7.26
CA GLN A 167 -3.92 -14.91 -8.29
C GLN A 167 -4.82 -15.38 -9.44
N ARG A 168 -5.65 -14.47 -9.97
CA ARG A 168 -6.51 -14.78 -11.14
C ARG A 168 -5.64 -15.05 -12.36
N THR A 169 -6.01 -16.04 -13.17
CA THR A 169 -5.42 -16.24 -14.50
C THR A 169 -5.80 -15.08 -15.42
N ASP A 170 -5.04 -14.87 -16.50
CA ASP A 170 -5.33 -13.77 -17.41
C ASP A 170 -6.65 -13.95 -18.16
N GLU A 171 -7.04 -15.21 -18.44
CA GLU A 171 -8.36 -15.57 -18.95
C GLU A 171 -9.49 -15.19 -17.98
N GLU A 172 -9.31 -15.47 -16.68
CA GLU A 172 -10.29 -15.10 -15.64
C GLU A 172 -10.42 -13.58 -15.51
N LYS A 173 -9.31 -12.83 -15.64
CA LYS A 173 -9.34 -11.36 -15.65
C LYS A 173 -10.08 -10.82 -16.86
N GLN A 174 -9.79 -11.35 -18.05
CA GLN A 174 -10.48 -10.95 -19.29
C GLN A 174 -11.99 -11.20 -19.17
N LEU A 175 -12.40 -12.37 -18.71
CA LEU A 175 -13.82 -12.69 -18.52
C LEU A 175 -14.49 -11.74 -17.52
N LEU A 176 -13.81 -11.42 -16.43
CA LEU A 176 -14.30 -10.48 -15.42
C LEU A 176 -14.46 -9.08 -16.01
N ASP A 177 -13.49 -8.60 -16.80
CA ASP A 177 -13.54 -7.30 -17.44
C ASP A 177 -14.65 -7.24 -18.51
N MET A 178 -14.86 -8.31 -19.27
CA MET A 178 -16.01 -8.42 -20.19
C MET A 178 -17.34 -8.34 -19.43
N LYS A 179 -17.48 -9.01 -18.27
CA LYS A 179 -18.69 -8.89 -17.43
C LYS A 179 -18.89 -7.47 -16.91
N ARG A 180 -17.80 -6.78 -16.54
CA ARG A 180 -17.87 -5.37 -16.09
C ARG A 180 -18.30 -4.44 -17.21
N GLN A 181 -17.73 -4.62 -18.41
CA GLN A 181 -18.12 -3.85 -19.60
C GLN A 181 -19.59 -4.07 -19.93
N TYR A 182 -20.03 -5.33 -20.00
CA TYR A 182 -21.44 -5.65 -20.23
C TYR A 182 -22.38 -4.98 -19.22
N ASN A 183 -22.06 -5.05 -17.93
CA ASN A 183 -22.88 -4.41 -16.90
C ASN A 183 -22.93 -2.88 -17.06
N ARG A 184 -21.82 -2.25 -17.46
CA ARG A 184 -21.78 -0.82 -17.74
C ARG A 184 -22.65 -0.48 -18.96
N ASP A 185 -22.48 -1.21 -20.05
CA ASP A 185 -23.20 -0.97 -21.30
C ASP A 185 -24.71 -1.18 -21.10
N LEU A 186 -25.10 -2.17 -20.30
CA LEU A 186 -26.50 -2.42 -19.93
C LEU A 186 -27.09 -1.23 -19.16
N VAL A 187 -26.36 -0.65 -18.21
CA VAL A 187 -26.81 0.52 -17.46
C VAL A 187 -26.95 1.73 -18.39
N GLU A 188 -25.97 1.96 -19.27
CA GLU A 188 -26.03 3.03 -20.27
C GLU A 188 -27.20 2.84 -21.25
N PHE A 189 -27.45 1.61 -21.68
CA PHE A 189 -28.58 1.25 -22.54
C PHE A 189 -29.91 1.54 -21.87
N ARG A 190 -30.12 1.09 -20.62
CA ARG A 190 -31.35 1.40 -19.85
C ARG A 190 -31.55 2.90 -19.62
N ALA A 191 -30.46 3.64 -19.43
CA ALA A 191 -30.54 5.09 -19.30
C ALA A 191 -30.97 5.77 -20.61
N LYS A 192 -30.52 5.25 -21.76
CA LYS A 192 -30.97 5.70 -23.08
C LYS A 192 -32.43 5.33 -23.33
N GLU A 193 -32.85 4.11 -22.99
CA GLU A 193 -34.24 3.66 -23.11
C GLU A 193 -35.19 4.59 -22.35
N ARG A 194 -34.89 4.92 -21.08
CA ARG A 194 -35.66 5.90 -20.30
C ARG A 194 -35.69 7.31 -20.90
N LYS A 195 -34.63 7.72 -21.58
CA LYS A 195 -34.60 9.03 -22.27
C LYS A 195 -35.49 9.00 -23.51
N LEU A 196 -35.53 7.88 -24.22
CA LEU A 196 -36.41 7.68 -25.37
C LEU A 196 -37.88 7.61 -24.95
N GLU A 197 -38.19 6.92 -23.84
CA GLU A 197 -39.52 6.94 -23.23
C GLU A 197 -40.01 8.36 -22.96
N LYS A 198 -39.19 9.17 -22.28
CA LYS A 198 -39.51 10.58 -22.03
C LYS A 198 -39.63 11.41 -23.30
N LEU A 199 -38.89 11.09 -24.34
CA LEU A 199 -38.99 11.77 -25.63
C LEU A 199 -40.34 11.45 -26.28
N VAL A 200 -40.77 10.18 -26.26
CA VAL A 200 -42.08 9.79 -26.77
C VAL A 200 -43.21 10.43 -25.97
N GLU A 201 -43.11 10.46 -24.63
CA GLU A 201 -44.04 11.23 -23.80
C GLU A 201 -44.08 12.72 -24.20
N LEU A 202 -42.91 13.34 -24.41
CA LEU A 202 -42.83 14.73 -24.84
C LEU A 202 -43.46 14.93 -26.22
N TYR A 203 -43.25 14.01 -27.16
CA TYR A 203 -43.84 14.05 -28.50
C TYR A 203 -45.36 14.05 -28.42
N HIS A 204 -45.94 13.20 -27.57
CA HIS A 204 -47.38 13.16 -27.34
C HIS A 204 -47.92 14.45 -26.69
N ILE A 205 -47.17 15.04 -25.76
CA ILE A 205 -47.54 16.33 -25.14
C ILE A 205 -47.30 17.52 -26.10
N ALA A 206 -46.48 17.35 -27.15
CA ALA A 206 -46.06 18.45 -28.02
C ALA A 206 -47.24 19.15 -28.73
N ASP A 207 -48.35 18.45 -28.93
CA ASP A 207 -49.58 19.02 -29.50
C ASP A 207 -50.21 20.10 -28.59
N GLU A 208 -49.96 20.06 -27.28
CA GLU A 208 -50.37 21.10 -26.34
C GLU A 208 -49.39 22.28 -26.30
N PHE A 209 -48.17 22.12 -26.83
CA PHE A 209 -47.17 23.18 -26.80
C PHE A 209 -47.50 24.29 -27.80
N ILE A 210 -47.45 25.53 -27.30
CA ILE A 210 -47.67 26.72 -28.10
C ILE A 210 -46.34 27.12 -28.74
N VAL A 211 -46.23 26.95 -30.05
CA VAL A 211 -45.03 27.32 -30.82
C VAL A 211 -45.25 28.59 -31.64
N THR A 212 -46.46 28.78 -32.15
CA THR A 212 -46.81 29.92 -33.01
C THR A 212 -47.71 30.93 -32.31
N GLU A 213 -47.63 32.20 -32.73
CA GLU A 213 -48.45 33.29 -32.15
C GLU A 213 -49.96 33.01 -32.28
N LYS A 214 -50.38 32.31 -33.35
CA LYS A 214 -51.79 31.93 -33.57
C LYS A 214 -52.28 30.93 -32.52
N GLN A 215 -51.46 29.94 -32.19
CA GLN A 215 -51.78 28.98 -31.12
C GLN A 215 -51.85 29.67 -29.76
N LEU A 216 -51.01 30.71 -29.55
CA LEU A 216 -51.05 31.51 -28.33
C LEU A 216 -52.37 32.25 -28.18
N THR A 217 -52.81 32.96 -29.22
CA THR A 217 -54.10 33.68 -29.19
C THR A 217 -55.27 32.74 -28.95
N GLN A 218 -55.28 31.57 -29.61
CA GLN A 218 -56.32 30.55 -29.41
C GLN A 218 -56.34 30.02 -27.97
N LYS A 219 -55.18 29.67 -27.40
CA LYS A 219 -55.11 29.17 -26.02
C LYS A 219 -55.42 30.24 -24.97
N VAL A 220 -55.09 31.51 -25.24
CA VAL A 220 -55.49 32.64 -24.39
C VAL A 220 -57.00 32.80 -24.43
N GLU A 221 -57.62 32.79 -25.60
CA GLU A 221 -59.08 32.82 -25.72
C GLU A 221 -59.73 31.64 -25.01
N GLU A 222 -59.24 30.40 -25.19
CA GLU A 222 -59.75 29.21 -24.47
C GLU A 222 -59.62 29.32 -22.94
N ALA A 223 -58.52 29.87 -22.45
CA ALA A 223 -58.25 29.99 -21.01
C ALA A 223 -59.05 31.10 -20.34
N PHE A 224 -59.27 32.23 -21.03
CA PHE A 224 -59.98 33.39 -20.48
C PHE A 224 -61.48 33.38 -20.79
N ASN A 225 -61.93 32.79 -21.89
CA ASN A 225 -63.37 32.65 -22.19
C ASN A 225 -64.04 31.56 -21.33
N ASN A 226 -63.27 30.62 -20.79
CA ASN A 226 -63.73 29.70 -19.75
C ASN A 226 -63.61 30.37 -18.37
N GLU A 227 -64.50 31.32 -18.04
CA GLU A 227 -64.66 31.91 -16.68
C GLU A 227 -65.19 30.91 -15.63
N GLY A 228 -64.82 29.63 -15.72
CA GLY A 228 -65.21 28.55 -14.83
C GLY A 228 -64.07 28.16 -13.90
N SER A 229 -64.01 28.80 -12.73
CA SER A 229 -63.15 28.44 -11.57
C SER A 229 -63.25 26.97 -11.08
N ASP A 230 -64.04 26.13 -11.74
CA ASP A 230 -64.23 24.71 -11.44
C ASP A 230 -63.01 23.85 -11.80
N VAL A 231 -62.23 24.22 -12.83
CA VAL A 231 -60.98 23.49 -13.16
C VAL A 231 -59.89 23.74 -12.12
N LEU A 232 -59.88 24.91 -11.48
CA LEU A 232 -58.92 25.25 -10.41
C LEU A 232 -59.36 24.67 -9.05
N ARG A 233 -60.66 24.68 -8.74
CA ARG A 233 -61.20 24.09 -7.50
C ARG A 233 -61.07 22.57 -7.47
N THR A 234 -61.36 21.89 -8.57
CA THR A 234 -61.14 20.43 -8.70
C THR A 234 -59.66 20.03 -8.70
N LYS A 235 -58.75 20.94 -9.11
CA LYS A 235 -57.30 20.71 -9.06
C LYS A 235 -56.69 20.82 -7.65
N LEU A 236 -57.31 21.58 -6.75
CA LEU A 236 -56.81 21.81 -5.39
C LEU A 236 -57.48 20.93 -4.32
N SER A 237 -58.65 20.34 -4.57
CA SER A 237 -59.44 19.61 -3.55
C SER A 237 -59.41 18.07 -3.65
N MET A 238 -58.29 17.41 -3.95
CA MET A 238 -58.27 15.93 -4.08
C MET A 238 -56.97 15.28 -3.59
N GLY A 239 -56.92 14.92 -2.31
CA GLY A 239 -55.71 14.39 -1.64
C GLY A 239 -55.51 12.87 -1.62
N VAL A 240 -56.51 12.05 -1.97
CA VAL A 240 -56.40 10.56 -1.88
C VAL A 240 -56.94 9.82 -3.13
N SER A 241 -58.04 10.29 -3.73
CA SER A 241 -58.63 9.66 -4.94
C SER A 241 -57.76 9.79 -6.19
N ARG A 242 -57.04 10.91 -6.35
CA ARG A 242 -56.06 11.10 -7.44
C ARG A 242 -54.87 10.16 -7.35
N ILE A 243 -54.45 9.80 -6.13
CA ILE A 243 -53.33 8.88 -5.95
C ILE A 243 -53.74 7.49 -6.44
N ARG A 244 -54.96 7.03 -6.12
CA ARG A 244 -55.50 5.77 -6.64
C ARG A 244 -55.69 5.78 -8.15
N SER A 245 -56.36 6.78 -8.71
CA SER A 245 -56.59 6.88 -10.16
C SER A 245 -55.28 7.05 -10.96
N ARG A 246 -54.29 7.81 -10.46
CA ARG A 246 -52.96 7.89 -11.07
C ARG A 246 -52.20 6.58 -10.97
N ASN A 247 -52.29 5.88 -9.84
CA ASN A 247 -51.64 4.58 -9.69
C ASN A 247 -52.29 3.53 -10.61
N GLU A 248 -53.61 3.52 -10.73
CA GLU A 248 -54.35 2.64 -11.66
C GLU A 248 -54.00 2.95 -13.11
N GLY A 249 -53.95 4.22 -13.50
CA GLY A 249 -53.48 4.65 -14.83
C GLY A 249 -52.05 4.23 -15.11
N ASN A 250 -51.12 4.47 -14.18
CA ASN A 250 -49.71 4.08 -14.31
C ASN A 250 -49.53 2.55 -14.36
N ILE A 251 -50.35 1.79 -13.63
CA ILE A 251 -50.32 0.32 -13.67
C ILE A 251 -50.88 -0.18 -15.01
N GLY A 252 -52.00 0.39 -15.48
CA GLY A 252 -52.56 0.08 -16.80
C GLY A 252 -51.57 0.38 -17.91
N ASP A 253 -50.94 1.55 -17.88
CA ASP A 253 -49.90 1.96 -18.81
C ASP A 253 -48.69 1.01 -18.80
N ALA A 254 -48.23 0.59 -17.62
CA ALA A 254 -47.13 -0.37 -17.51
C ALA A 254 -47.48 -1.78 -18.03
N LEU A 255 -48.75 -2.20 -17.91
CA LEU A 255 -49.21 -3.52 -18.35
C LEU A 255 -49.48 -3.59 -19.85
N PHE A 256 -50.04 -2.52 -20.42
CA PHE A 256 -50.40 -2.46 -21.84
C PHE A 256 -49.34 -1.73 -22.69
N GLY A 257 -48.30 -1.18 -22.08
CA GLY A 257 -47.25 -0.44 -22.78
C GLY A 257 -47.74 0.89 -23.36
N THR A 258 -48.79 1.48 -22.78
CA THR A 258 -49.37 2.78 -23.17
C THR A 258 -48.86 3.93 -22.30
N VAL A 259 -49.16 5.17 -22.70
CA VAL A 259 -48.83 6.41 -21.96
C VAL A 259 -50.11 7.22 -21.77
N ALA A 260 -50.18 7.99 -20.68
CA ALA A 260 -51.29 8.87 -20.34
C ALA A 260 -52.62 8.12 -20.12
N SER A 261 -52.58 7.05 -19.31
CA SER A 261 -53.75 6.25 -18.93
C SER A 261 -54.47 5.62 -20.14
N GLY A 262 -53.70 5.10 -21.10
CA GLY A 262 -54.21 4.39 -22.28
C GLY A 262 -54.55 5.25 -23.49
N GLU A 263 -54.32 6.56 -23.45
CA GLU A 263 -54.69 7.46 -24.56
C GLU A 263 -53.63 7.44 -25.68
N HIS A 264 -52.36 7.23 -25.34
CA HIS A 264 -51.25 7.32 -26.29
C HIS A 264 -50.39 6.05 -26.29
N VAL A 265 -49.77 5.75 -27.43
CA VAL A 265 -48.91 4.57 -27.60
C VAL A 265 -47.57 4.77 -26.91
N GLY A 266 -47.15 3.83 -26.05
CA GLY A 266 -45.87 3.90 -25.35
C GLY A 266 -44.73 3.20 -26.09
N MET A 267 -43.51 3.40 -25.56
CA MET A 267 -42.28 2.84 -26.13
C MET A 267 -42.27 1.32 -26.35
N PRO A 268 -42.86 0.48 -25.46
CA PRO A 268 -42.87 -0.98 -25.67
C PRO A 268 -43.54 -1.36 -26.99
N ILE A 269 -44.70 -0.78 -27.28
CA ILE A 269 -45.44 -1.03 -28.53
C ILE A 269 -44.66 -0.51 -29.75
N VAL A 270 -44.04 0.67 -29.63
CA VAL A 270 -43.21 1.23 -30.73
C VAL A 270 -41.99 0.34 -31.01
N LYS A 271 -41.35 -0.18 -29.97
CA LYS A 271 -40.21 -1.09 -30.07
C LYS A 271 -40.60 -2.40 -30.73
N GLU A 272 -41.74 -2.97 -30.33
CA GLU A 272 -42.29 -4.20 -30.91
C GLU A 272 -42.70 -4.03 -32.38
N PHE A 273 -43.30 -2.89 -32.74
CA PHE A 273 -43.61 -2.56 -34.14
C PHE A 273 -42.35 -2.45 -34.99
N LEU A 274 -41.27 -1.85 -34.46
CA LEU A 274 -40.00 -1.74 -35.17
C LEU A 274 -39.21 -3.05 -35.21
N SER A 275 -39.36 -3.93 -34.21
CA SER A 275 -38.66 -5.23 -34.18
C SER A 275 -39.33 -6.28 -35.05
N GLY A 276 -40.64 -6.15 -35.34
CA GLY A 276 -41.41 -7.13 -36.11
C GLY A 276 -41.69 -8.44 -35.34
N GLU A 277 -41.21 -8.54 -34.09
CA GLU A 277 -41.31 -9.75 -33.27
C GLU A 277 -42.77 -10.16 -33.00
N MET A 278 -43.70 -9.19 -32.94
CA MET A 278 -45.13 -9.48 -32.79
C MET A 278 -45.77 -10.05 -34.05
N GLU A 279 -45.36 -9.61 -35.23
CA GLU A 279 -45.86 -10.15 -36.49
C GLU A 279 -45.38 -11.59 -36.67
N ASP A 280 -44.09 -11.83 -36.37
CA ASP A 280 -43.51 -13.18 -36.38
C ASP A 280 -44.20 -14.10 -35.36
N PHE A 281 -44.44 -13.60 -34.14
CA PHE A 281 -45.17 -14.36 -33.11
C PHE A 281 -46.63 -14.64 -33.52
N ALA A 282 -47.33 -13.65 -34.09
CA ALA A 282 -48.70 -13.84 -34.57
C ALA A 282 -48.76 -14.88 -35.69
N ASN A 283 -47.82 -14.83 -36.63
CA ASN A 283 -47.68 -15.82 -37.70
C ASN A 283 -47.39 -17.23 -37.16
N GLU A 284 -46.52 -17.34 -36.14
CA GLU A 284 -46.26 -18.62 -35.46
C GLU A 284 -47.49 -19.17 -34.72
N VAL A 285 -48.24 -18.31 -34.03
CA VAL A 285 -49.46 -18.70 -33.30
C VAL A 285 -50.55 -19.12 -34.28
N GLU A 286 -50.72 -18.40 -35.38
CA GLU A 286 -51.63 -18.80 -36.45
C GLU A 286 -51.23 -20.13 -37.08
N ALA A 287 -49.93 -20.34 -37.34
CA ALA A 287 -49.43 -21.60 -37.87
C ALA A 287 -49.69 -22.77 -36.90
N LYS A 288 -49.44 -22.57 -35.60
CA LYS A 288 -49.73 -23.57 -34.55
C LYS A 288 -51.23 -23.82 -34.39
N ASN A 289 -52.07 -22.78 -34.44
CA ASN A 289 -53.53 -22.94 -34.39
C ASN A 289 -54.06 -23.68 -35.62
N LYS A 290 -53.53 -23.40 -36.81
CA LYS A 290 -53.86 -24.14 -38.05
C LYS A 290 -53.48 -25.63 -37.90
N GLN A 291 -52.28 -25.93 -37.40
CA GLN A 291 -51.83 -27.30 -37.12
C GLN A 291 -52.76 -28.02 -36.12
N VAL A 292 -53.10 -27.40 -34.99
CA VAL A 292 -54.02 -27.99 -33.99
C VAL A 292 -55.42 -28.22 -34.56
N MET A 293 -55.90 -27.34 -35.42
CA MET A 293 -57.21 -27.50 -36.06
C MET A 293 -57.20 -28.59 -37.13
N ASP A 294 -56.10 -28.74 -37.88
CA ASP A 294 -55.95 -29.82 -38.85
C ASP A 294 -55.77 -31.18 -38.17
N GLU A 295 -55.05 -31.25 -37.04
CA GLU A 295 -55.01 -32.43 -36.18
C GLU A 295 -56.39 -32.81 -35.64
N LYS A 296 -57.20 -31.83 -35.21
CA LYS A 296 -58.58 -32.08 -34.77
C LYS A 296 -59.48 -32.58 -35.89
N LYS A 297 -59.36 -32.05 -37.11
CA LYS A 297 -60.11 -32.56 -38.28
C LYS A 297 -59.72 -33.99 -38.61
N ASN A 298 -58.42 -34.28 -38.67
CA ASN A 298 -57.91 -35.63 -38.93
C ASN A 298 -58.37 -36.64 -37.87
N ASN A 299 -58.48 -36.21 -36.59
CA ASN A 299 -58.98 -37.03 -35.49
C ASN A 299 -60.50 -37.24 -35.53
N VAL A 300 -61.29 -36.31 -36.09
CA VAL A 300 -62.74 -36.48 -36.27
C VAL A 300 -63.03 -37.40 -37.46
N ASP A 301 -62.25 -37.30 -38.53
CA ASP A 301 -62.37 -38.16 -39.72
C ASP A 301 -61.89 -39.60 -39.46
N THR A 302 -61.17 -39.88 -38.37
CA THR A 302 -60.77 -41.24 -37.95
C THR A 302 -61.75 -41.92 -36.98
N ILE A 303 -62.79 -41.21 -36.52
CA ILE A 303 -63.78 -41.73 -35.55
C ILE A 303 -65.13 -42.11 -36.23
N LEU A 304 -65.31 -41.77 -37.52
CA LEU A 304 -66.42 -42.24 -38.38
C LEU A 304 -65.96 -43.40 -39.26
#